data_AF-A0A927QVU5-F1
#
_entry.id   AF-A0A927QVU5-F1
#
_cell.length_a   1.000
_cell.length_b   1.000
_cell.length_c   1.000
_cell.angle_alpha   90.00
_cell.angle_beta   90.00
_cell.angle_gamma   90.00
#
_symmetry.space_group_name_H-M   'P 1'
#
loop_
_entity.id
_entity.type
_entity.pdbx_description
1 polymer ?
#
loop_
_entity_poly.entity_id
_entity_poly.type
_entity_poly.pdbx_seq_one_letter_code
_entity_poly.pdbx_strand_id
1 'polypeptide(L)'
;MGGLVDDDAGFREFVEARLVRLSRVAYLLTGQHHDAEDLLQAALVKVAARWRRVSGTGDPEAYVRKVMYNERILSWRRWRRQVVQPAGGVPEFDRAPDGADAVVRRLLLERALARLTWRQRAVLVLRYFEDLSTAETAAVLGCSVGTVKSQTSHALGRLRTLAPELAELMREPMEVERGRVEERTR
;
A
#
# COMPACT_ATOMS: atom_id res chain seq x y z
N MET A 1 10.50 14.56 33.85
CA MET A 1 9.76 15.14 32.70
C MET A 1 10.33 14.75 31.33
N GLY A 2 11.46 14.02 31.22
CA GLY A 2 12.13 13.74 29.94
C GLY A 2 11.54 12.62 29.06
N GLY A 3 10.81 11.65 29.62
CA GLY A 3 10.33 10.49 28.84
C GLY A 3 9.22 10.77 27.82
N LEU A 4 8.42 11.83 28.01
CA LEU A 4 7.38 12.22 27.02
C LEU A 4 7.98 12.98 25.83
N VAL A 5 8.98 13.82 26.08
CA VAL A 5 9.68 14.57 25.03
C VAL A 5 10.49 13.64 24.13
N ASP A 6 11.07 12.59 24.71
CA ASP A 6 11.82 11.55 23.98
C ASP A 6 10.89 10.65 23.15
N ASP A 7 9.72 10.29 23.70
CA ASP A 7 8.67 9.57 22.95
C ASP A 7 8.20 10.39 21.72
N ASP A 8 7.92 11.69 21.89
CA ASP A 8 7.48 12.56 20.79
C ASP A 8 8.57 12.76 19.72
N ALA A 9 9.83 12.87 20.13
CA ALA A 9 10.95 13.00 19.20
C ALA A 9 11.16 11.71 18.39
N GLY A 10 11.18 10.55 19.05
CA GLY A 10 11.33 9.26 18.39
C GLY A 10 10.17 8.94 17.45
N PHE A 11 8.93 9.34 17.80
CA PHE A 11 7.79 9.18 16.90
C PHE A 11 7.93 10.04 15.64
N ARG A 12 8.35 11.30 15.78
CA ARG A 12 8.53 12.22 14.65
C ARG A 12 9.59 11.69 13.68
N GLU A 13 10.74 11.28 14.20
CA GLU A 13 11.83 10.69 13.40
C GLU A 13 11.34 9.45 12.62
N PHE A 14 10.61 8.57 13.29
CA PHE A 14 10.01 7.41 12.64
C PHE A 14 9.05 7.81 11.50
N VAL A 15 8.17 8.78 11.75
CA VAL A 15 7.20 9.25 10.74
C VAL A 15 7.95 9.84 9.55
N GLU A 16 8.89 10.75 9.77
CA GLU A 16 9.69 11.37 8.70
C GLU A 16 10.39 10.33 7.84
N ALA A 17 11.00 9.31 8.47
CA ALA A 17 11.70 8.24 7.76
C ALA A 17 10.76 7.32 6.95
N ARG A 18 9.49 7.18 7.33
CA ARG A 18 8.57 6.17 6.75
C ARG A 18 7.38 6.75 6.00
N LEU A 19 7.19 8.08 6.04
CA LEU A 19 6.01 8.75 5.50
C LEU A 19 5.75 8.37 4.04
N VAL A 20 6.75 8.45 3.18
CA VAL A 20 6.62 8.16 1.74
C VAL A 20 6.12 6.73 1.49
N ARG A 21 6.70 5.74 2.19
CA ARG A 21 6.33 4.34 2.03
C ARG A 21 4.92 4.07 2.56
N LEU A 22 4.58 4.63 3.73
CA LEU A 22 3.26 4.47 4.33
C LEU A 22 2.17 5.16 3.51
N SER A 23 2.42 6.35 2.97
CA SER A 23 1.51 7.06 2.06
C SER A 23 1.25 6.24 0.80
N ARG A 24 2.28 5.59 0.25
CA ARG A 24 2.12 4.70 -0.91
C ARG A 24 1.22 3.50 -0.58
N VAL A 25 1.41 2.87 0.57
CA VAL A 25 0.53 1.76 1.02
C VAL A 25 -0.91 2.24 1.16
N ALA A 26 -1.11 3.40 1.80
CA ALA A 26 -2.44 3.97 2.01
C ALA A 26 -3.14 4.27 0.68
N TYR A 27 -2.41 4.83 -0.28
CA TYR A 27 -2.91 5.09 -1.63
C TYR A 27 -3.26 3.80 -2.37
N LEU A 28 -2.39 2.78 -2.32
CA LEU A 28 -2.68 1.49 -2.94
C LEU A 28 -3.93 0.82 -2.34
N LEU A 29 -4.27 1.07 -1.08
CA LEU A 29 -5.50 0.55 -0.46
C LEU A 29 -6.75 1.35 -0.86
N THR A 30 -6.63 2.66 -1.00
CA THR A 30 -7.78 3.58 -1.14
C THR A 30 -8.07 3.98 -2.58
N GLY A 31 -7.03 4.07 -3.41
CA GLY A 31 -7.09 4.50 -4.81
C GLY A 31 -7.42 5.99 -4.99
N GLN A 32 -7.41 6.77 -3.91
CA GLN A 32 -7.71 8.20 -3.88
C GLN A 32 -6.80 8.88 -2.86
N HIS A 33 -6.23 10.03 -3.20
CA HIS A 33 -5.25 10.73 -2.37
C HIS A 33 -5.82 11.15 -1.01
N HIS A 34 -6.94 11.87 -1.00
CA HIS A 34 -7.57 12.32 0.25
C HIS A 34 -7.92 11.15 1.17
N ASP A 35 -8.52 10.09 0.62
CA ASP A 35 -8.78 8.87 1.40
C ASP A 35 -7.49 8.24 1.95
N ALA A 36 -6.38 8.31 1.20
CA ALA A 36 -5.08 7.77 1.62
C ALA A 36 -4.46 8.58 2.76
N GLU A 37 -4.47 9.91 2.62
CA GLU A 37 -4.00 10.85 3.65
C GLU A 37 -4.81 10.67 4.93
N ASP A 38 -6.14 10.66 4.83
CA ASP A 38 -7.05 10.43 5.96
C ASP A 38 -6.78 9.08 6.63
N LEU A 39 -6.60 8.03 5.83
CA LEU A 39 -6.31 6.69 6.34
C LEU A 39 -4.97 6.65 7.09
N LEU A 40 -3.93 7.24 6.51
CA LEU A 40 -2.60 7.27 7.12
C LEU A 40 -2.61 8.12 8.39
N GLN A 41 -3.20 9.31 8.34
CA GLN A 41 -3.30 10.21 9.48
C GLN A 41 -4.07 9.55 10.63
N ALA A 42 -5.22 8.93 10.35
CA ALA A 42 -5.97 8.19 11.36
C ALA A 42 -5.16 7.05 12.00
N ALA A 43 -4.31 6.37 11.21
CA ALA A 43 -3.44 5.33 11.73
C ALA A 43 -2.31 5.91 12.60
N LEU A 44 -1.62 6.95 12.12
CA LEU A 44 -0.53 7.62 12.84
C LEU A 44 -1.01 8.21 14.18
N VAL A 45 -2.19 8.82 14.24
CA VAL A 45 -2.78 9.31 15.50
C VAL A 45 -2.96 8.18 16.52
N LYS A 46 -3.43 7.01 16.10
CA LYS A 46 -3.62 5.85 16.99
C LYS A 46 -2.31 5.23 17.45
N VAL A 47 -1.27 5.33 16.61
CA VAL A 47 0.09 4.83 16.90
C VAL A 47 0.81 5.78 17.84
N ALA A 48 0.73 7.10 17.62
CA ALA A 48 1.28 8.12 18.49
C ALA A 48 0.80 7.93 19.94
N ALA A 49 -0.51 7.71 20.13
CA ALA A 49 -1.10 7.44 21.45
C ALA A 49 -0.57 6.16 22.14
N ARG A 50 0.15 5.29 21.43
CA ARG A 50 0.72 4.03 21.93
C ARG A 50 2.21 3.92 21.65
N TRP A 51 2.88 5.02 21.30
CA TRP A 51 4.19 5.01 20.69
C TRP A 51 5.22 4.24 21.53
N ARG A 52 5.32 4.54 22.83
CA ARG A 52 6.23 3.86 23.76
C ARG A 52 6.13 2.34 23.74
N ARG A 53 4.92 1.80 23.58
CA ARG A 53 4.70 0.35 23.47
C ARG A 53 5.10 -0.16 22.09
N VAL A 54 4.77 0.59 21.04
CA VAL A 54 5.01 0.19 19.64
C VAL A 54 6.51 0.23 19.31
N SER A 55 7.23 1.27 19.71
CA SER A 55 8.67 1.40 19.53
C SER A 55 9.45 0.25 20.17
N GLY A 56 8.99 -0.23 21.35
CA GLY A 56 9.59 -1.37 22.04
C GLY A 56 9.28 -2.76 21.45
N THR A 57 8.41 -2.88 20.44
CA THR A 57 8.01 -4.18 19.85
C THR A 57 8.81 -4.62 18.62
N GLY A 58 9.74 -3.79 18.14
CA GLY A 58 10.72 -4.14 17.10
C GLY A 58 10.33 -3.75 15.66
N ASP A 59 9.03 -3.67 15.32
CA ASP A 59 8.59 -3.18 14.01
C ASP A 59 7.37 -2.24 14.11
N PRO A 60 7.61 -0.94 14.33
CA PRO A 60 6.56 0.08 14.33
C PRO A 60 5.85 0.24 12.99
N GLU A 61 6.55 0.00 11.87
CA GLU A 61 5.99 0.17 10.53
C GLU A 61 4.94 -0.90 10.22
N ALA A 62 5.20 -2.15 10.56
CA ALA A 62 4.20 -3.22 10.50
C ALA A 62 2.98 -2.90 11.38
N TYR A 63 3.17 -2.27 12.54
CA TYR A 63 2.06 -1.86 13.39
C TYR A 63 1.20 -0.77 12.73
N VAL A 64 1.81 0.27 12.15
CA VAL A 64 1.06 1.32 11.41
C VAL A 64 0.26 0.70 10.27
N ARG A 65 0.91 -0.14 9.45
CA ARG A 65 0.24 -0.84 8.32
C ARG A 65 -0.95 -1.67 8.80
N LYS A 66 -0.78 -2.41 9.91
CA LYS A 66 -1.88 -3.16 10.54
C LYS A 66 -3.03 -2.26 10.98
N VAL A 67 -2.75 -1.09 11.56
CA VAL A 67 -3.78 -0.12 11.94
C VAL A 67 -4.51 0.38 10.69
N MET A 68 -3.79 0.72 9.60
CA MET A 68 -4.41 1.13 8.33
C MET A 68 -5.36 0.07 7.76
N TYR A 69 -4.97 -1.20 7.77
CA TYR A 69 -5.84 -2.28 7.29
C TYR A 69 -7.13 -2.38 8.10
N ASN A 70 -7.01 -2.30 9.42
CA ASN A 70 -8.17 -2.34 10.31
C ASN A 70 -9.10 -1.14 10.08
N GLU A 71 -8.56 0.08 9.97
CA GLU A 71 -9.35 1.29 9.69
C GLU A 71 -10.10 1.17 8.37
N ARG A 72 -9.43 0.72 7.31
CA ARG A 72 -10.06 0.59 5.99
C ARG A 72 -11.20 -0.43 6.02
N ILE A 73 -11.02 -1.55 6.72
CA ILE A 73 -12.05 -2.59 6.87
C ILE A 73 -13.22 -2.09 7.72
N LEU A 74 -12.95 -1.39 8.82
CA LEU A 74 -13.98 -0.83 9.70
C LEU A 74 -14.81 0.22 8.97
N SER A 75 -14.14 1.13 8.27
CA SER A 75 -14.78 2.13 7.40
C SER A 75 -15.69 1.42 6.42
N TRP A 76 -15.17 0.47 5.63
CA TRP A 76 -16.00 -0.23 4.66
C TRP A 76 -17.16 -1.05 5.26
N ARG A 77 -16.98 -1.68 6.43
CA ARG A 77 -18.08 -2.36 7.14
C ARG A 77 -19.19 -1.36 7.52
N ARG A 78 -18.83 -0.11 7.82
CA ARG A 78 -19.77 0.99 8.07
C ARG A 78 -20.47 1.43 6.77
N TRP A 79 -19.72 1.70 5.70
CA TRP A 79 -20.27 2.11 4.40
C TRP A 79 -21.21 1.08 3.77
N ARG A 80 -20.93 -0.23 3.92
CA ARG A 80 -21.85 -1.28 3.46
C ARG A 80 -23.20 -1.30 4.14
N ARG A 81 -23.28 -0.81 5.37
CA ARG A 81 -24.57 -0.68 6.07
C ARG A 81 -25.37 0.52 5.55
N GLN A 82 -24.80 1.32 4.65
CA GLN A 82 -25.38 2.58 4.16
C GLN A 82 -25.61 2.60 2.63
N VAL A 83 -24.85 1.83 1.81
CA VAL A 83 -24.92 1.70 0.31
C VAL A 83 -24.68 3.05 -0.42
N VAL A 84 -23.76 3.30 -1.36
CA VAL A 84 -23.27 2.69 -2.62
C VAL A 84 -21.76 3.03 -2.75
N GLN A 85 -20.98 2.20 -3.45
CA GLN A 85 -19.54 2.41 -3.69
C GLN A 85 -19.29 3.42 -4.83
N PRO A 86 -18.53 4.51 -4.62
CA PRO A 86 -17.98 5.28 -5.73
C PRO A 86 -16.81 4.53 -6.37
N ALA A 87 -16.72 4.55 -7.70
CA ALA A 87 -15.48 4.26 -8.40
C ALA A 87 -14.56 5.49 -8.27
N GLY A 88 -13.38 5.31 -7.67
CA GLY A 88 -12.43 6.40 -7.41
C GLY A 88 -11.88 7.02 -8.70
N GLY A 89 -11.79 8.35 -8.70
CA GLY A 89 -11.21 9.16 -9.78
C GLY A 89 -9.70 9.32 -9.65
N VAL A 90 -9.03 9.69 -10.74
CA VAL A 90 -7.55 9.70 -10.87
C VAL A 90 -7.02 11.14 -10.79
N PRO A 91 -6.09 11.46 -9.87
CA PRO A 91 -5.19 12.60 -10.01
C PRO A 91 -3.70 12.21 -10.07
N GLU A 92 -2.93 13.02 -10.79
CA GLU A 92 -1.50 12.91 -11.13
C GLU A 92 -0.58 13.20 -9.92
N PHE A 93 0.58 12.54 -9.83
CA PHE A 93 1.53 12.66 -8.71
C PHE A 93 2.87 13.28 -9.14
N ASP A 94 3.46 14.03 -8.20
CA ASP A 94 4.87 14.47 -8.23
C ASP A 94 5.84 13.33 -7.86
N ARG A 95 7.01 13.36 -8.51
CA ARG A 95 7.89 12.21 -8.76
C ARG A 95 9.00 12.08 -7.70
N ALA A 96 9.29 10.85 -7.30
CA ALA A 96 10.63 10.45 -6.86
C ALA A 96 11.48 10.12 -8.11
N PRO A 97 12.82 10.30 -8.09
CA PRO A 97 13.67 10.07 -9.26
C PRO A 97 13.92 8.57 -9.47
N ASP A 98 12.90 7.85 -9.94
CA ASP A 98 13.07 6.56 -10.59
C ASP A 98 13.31 6.80 -12.11
N GLY A 99 14.03 5.91 -12.79
CA GLY A 99 14.19 5.98 -14.25
C GLY A 99 12.83 6.05 -14.96
N ALA A 100 12.77 6.80 -16.08
CA ALA A 100 11.52 7.16 -16.75
C ALA A 100 10.55 5.97 -16.98
N ASP A 101 11.09 4.80 -17.31
CA ASP A 101 10.30 3.58 -17.47
C ASP A 101 9.67 3.09 -16.17
N ALA A 102 10.42 3.03 -15.07
CA ALA A 102 9.90 2.56 -13.78
C ALA A 102 8.74 3.45 -13.28
N VAL A 103 8.81 4.76 -13.56
CA VAL A 103 7.74 5.73 -13.27
C VAL A 103 6.48 5.42 -14.09
N VAL A 104 6.62 5.23 -15.40
CA VAL A 104 5.48 4.91 -16.28
C VAL A 104 4.81 3.60 -15.84
N ARG A 105 5.61 2.56 -15.57
CA ARG A 105 5.08 1.26 -15.13
C ARG A 105 4.31 1.37 -13.82
N ARG A 106 4.85 2.13 -12.87
CA ARG A 106 4.22 2.40 -11.58
C ARG A 106 2.88 3.12 -11.74
N LEU A 107 2.83 4.17 -12.55
CA LEU A 107 1.61 4.93 -12.81
C LEU A 107 0.52 4.05 -13.46
N LEU A 108 0.89 3.20 -14.41
CA LEU A 108 -0.05 2.26 -15.03
C LEU A 108 -0.61 1.26 -14.01
N LEU A 109 0.24 0.69 -13.15
CA LEU A 109 -0.21 -0.22 -12.10
C LEU A 109 -1.17 0.46 -11.11
N GLU A 110 -0.81 1.67 -10.67
CA GLU A 110 -1.63 2.47 -9.75
C GLU A 110 -3.02 2.78 -10.36
N ARG A 111 -3.06 3.18 -11.64
CA ARG A 111 -4.32 3.42 -12.39
C ARG A 111 -5.15 2.15 -12.55
N ALA A 112 -4.53 1.02 -12.84
CA ALA A 112 -5.23 -0.25 -13.00
C ALA A 112 -5.86 -0.71 -11.67
N LEU A 113 -5.12 -0.60 -10.57
CA LEU A 113 -5.61 -0.92 -9.22
C LEU A 113 -6.76 -0.01 -8.80
N ALA A 114 -6.72 1.28 -9.16
CA ALA A 114 -7.80 2.22 -8.86
C ALA A 114 -9.16 1.78 -9.45
N ARG A 115 -9.16 1.07 -10.58
CA ARG A 115 -10.38 0.57 -11.27
C ARG A 115 -10.97 -0.71 -10.65
N LEU A 116 -10.28 -1.31 -9.68
CA LEU A 116 -10.79 -2.45 -8.93
C LEU A 116 -11.74 -2.01 -7.81
N THR A 117 -12.66 -2.89 -7.45
CA THR A 117 -13.40 -2.72 -6.19
C THR A 117 -12.41 -2.76 -5.02
N TRP A 118 -12.73 -2.08 -3.91
CA TRP A 118 -11.84 -2.04 -2.76
C TRP A 118 -11.39 -3.44 -2.27
N ARG A 119 -12.26 -4.48 -2.34
CA ARG A 119 -11.92 -5.85 -1.93
C ARG A 119 -10.87 -6.47 -2.84
N GLN A 120 -11.07 -6.32 -4.14
CA GLN A 120 -10.14 -6.81 -5.15
C GLN A 120 -8.79 -6.10 -5.02
N ARG A 121 -8.81 -4.79 -4.76
CA ARG A 121 -7.58 -4.04 -4.51
C ARG A 121 -6.88 -4.48 -3.24
N ALA A 122 -7.60 -4.52 -2.11
CA ALA A 122 -7.06 -4.89 -0.82
C ALA A 122 -6.44 -6.30 -0.84
N VAL A 123 -7.08 -7.29 -1.48
CA VAL A 123 -6.49 -8.63 -1.56
C VAL A 123 -5.18 -8.65 -2.36
N LEU A 124 -5.07 -7.85 -3.42
CA LEU A 124 -3.83 -7.77 -4.20
C LEU A 124 -2.72 -7.04 -3.45
N VAL A 125 -3.03 -5.90 -2.81
CA VAL A 125 -2.06 -5.15 -2.00
C VAL A 125 -1.52 -6.01 -0.87
N LEU A 126 -2.40 -6.65 -0.09
CA LEU A 126 -1.97 -7.50 1.02
C LEU A 126 -1.14 -8.70 0.57
N ARG A 127 -1.46 -9.30 -0.59
CA ARG A 127 -0.78 -10.52 -1.07
C ARG A 127 0.54 -10.26 -1.79
N TYR A 128 0.65 -9.17 -2.53
CA TYR A 128 1.74 -8.95 -3.48
C TYR A 128 2.57 -7.70 -3.19
N PHE A 129 2.01 -6.69 -2.53
CA PHE A 129 2.78 -5.51 -2.11
C PHE A 129 3.32 -5.69 -0.68
N GLU A 130 2.56 -6.40 0.14
CA GLU A 130 2.85 -6.64 1.56
C GLU A 130 3.34 -8.06 1.84
N ASP A 131 3.42 -8.91 0.82
CA ASP A 131 3.88 -10.31 0.88
C ASP A 131 3.17 -11.19 1.94
N LEU A 132 1.96 -10.81 2.38
CA LEU A 132 1.22 -11.59 3.36
C LEU A 132 0.76 -12.92 2.75
N SER A 133 0.81 -13.98 3.55
CA SER A 133 0.23 -15.28 3.21
C SER A 133 -1.29 -15.18 3.01
N THR A 134 -1.88 -16.20 2.38
CA THR A 134 -3.36 -16.24 2.21
C THR A 134 -4.08 -16.32 3.55
N ALA A 135 -3.46 -16.93 4.56
CA ALA A 135 -3.98 -17.00 5.93
C ALA A 135 -3.93 -15.65 6.64
N GLU A 136 -2.80 -14.95 6.57
CA GLU A 136 -2.66 -13.61 7.16
C GLU A 136 -3.60 -12.61 6.48
N THR A 137 -3.69 -12.65 5.15
CA THR A 137 -4.64 -11.83 4.39
C THR A 137 -6.09 -12.09 4.83
N ALA A 138 -6.46 -13.37 5.04
CA ALA A 138 -7.80 -13.75 5.48
C ALA A 138 -8.11 -13.22 6.89
N ALA A 139 -7.14 -13.34 7.81
CA ALA A 139 -7.24 -12.80 9.16
C ALA A 139 -7.39 -11.28 9.16
N VAL A 140 -6.60 -10.57 8.33
CA VAL A 140 -6.70 -9.12 8.16
C VAL A 140 -8.09 -8.75 7.63
N LEU A 141 -8.53 -9.33 6.52
CA LEU A 141 -9.81 -8.99 5.88
C LEU A 141 -11.05 -9.47 6.64
N GLY A 142 -10.88 -10.38 7.61
CA GLY A 142 -11.97 -11.01 8.35
C GLY A 142 -12.86 -11.86 7.46
N CYS A 143 -12.26 -12.69 6.60
CA CYS A 143 -12.93 -13.64 5.70
C CYS A 143 -12.21 -15.01 5.71
N SER A 144 -12.70 -15.99 4.93
CA SER A 144 -12.05 -17.30 4.84
C SER A 144 -10.85 -17.28 3.87
N VAL A 145 -9.90 -18.19 4.07
CA VAL A 145 -8.78 -18.41 3.13
C VAL A 145 -9.29 -18.72 1.71
N GLY A 146 -10.40 -19.48 1.60
CA GLY A 146 -11.06 -19.73 0.33
C GLY A 146 -11.55 -18.46 -0.35
N THR A 147 -12.15 -17.52 0.40
CA THR A 147 -12.55 -16.21 -0.11
C THR A 147 -11.36 -15.38 -0.58
N VAL A 148 -10.22 -15.43 0.11
CA VAL A 148 -8.99 -14.76 -0.34
C VAL A 148 -8.54 -15.33 -1.68
N LYS A 149 -8.44 -16.65 -1.81
CA LYS A 149 -8.00 -17.31 -3.07
C LYS A 149 -8.92 -16.97 -4.24
N SER A 150 -10.25 -17.07 -4.04
CA SER A 150 -11.20 -16.74 -5.11
C SER A 150 -11.17 -15.26 -5.47
N GLN A 151 -11.12 -14.35 -4.48
CA GLN A 151 -11.03 -12.92 -4.75
C GLN A 151 -9.72 -12.52 -5.42
N THR A 152 -8.58 -13.13 -5.07
CA THR A 152 -7.32 -12.91 -5.78
C THR A 152 -7.45 -13.30 -7.25
N SER A 153 -8.01 -14.47 -7.54
CA SER A 153 -8.23 -14.93 -8.92
C SER A 153 -9.14 -13.97 -9.70
N HIS A 154 -10.28 -13.58 -9.12
CA HIS A 154 -11.20 -12.62 -9.73
C HIS A 154 -10.56 -11.22 -9.93
N ALA A 155 -9.79 -10.73 -8.96
CA ALA A 155 -9.10 -9.45 -9.05
C ALA A 155 -8.05 -9.43 -10.17
N LEU A 156 -7.23 -10.49 -10.26
CA LEU A 156 -6.26 -10.65 -11.34
C LEU A 156 -6.93 -10.79 -12.71
N GLY A 157 -8.01 -11.58 -12.81
CA GLY A 157 -8.80 -11.69 -14.03
C GLY A 157 -9.36 -10.34 -14.48
N ARG A 158 -9.88 -9.55 -13.54
CA ARG A 158 -10.41 -8.21 -13.81
C ARG A 158 -9.31 -7.23 -14.22
N LEU A 159 -8.12 -7.30 -13.63
CA LEU A 159 -6.97 -6.50 -14.08
C LEU A 159 -6.57 -6.81 -15.52
N ARG A 160 -6.54 -8.09 -15.91
CA ARG A 160 -6.23 -8.49 -17.29
C ARG A 160 -7.20 -7.90 -18.31
N THR A 161 -8.48 -7.76 -17.94
CA THR A 161 -9.49 -7.13 -18.81
C THR A 161 -9.41 -5.61 -18.80
N LEU A 162 -9.18 -5.01 -17.63
CA LEU A 162 -9.21 -3.56 -17.49
C LEU A 162 -7.93 -2.89 -17.97
N ALA A 163 -6.78 -3.52 -17.77
CA ALA A 163 -5.46 -2.97 -18.06
C ALA A 163 -4.60 -3.99 -18.85
N PRO A 164 -4.97 -4.33 -20.10
CA PRO A 164 -4.18 -5.22 -20.95
C PRO A 164 -2.75 -4.72 -21.20
N GLU A 165 -2.54 -3.39 -21.15
CA GLU A 165 -1.23 -2.75 -21.27
C GLU A 165 -0.23 -3.21 -20.20
N LEU A 166 -0.70 -3.63 -19.01
CA LEU A 166 0.18 -4.20 -17.98
C LEU A 166 0.80 -5.54 -18.41
N ALA A 167 0.12 -6.32 -19.25
CA ALA A 167 0.63 -7.59 -19.76
C ALA A 167 1.68 -7.40 -20.87
N GLU A 168 1.68 -6.25 -21.55
CA GLU A 168 2.72 -5.86 -22.51
C GLU A 168 4.00 -5.44 -21.77
N LEU A 169 3.82 -4.68 -20.70
CA LEU A 169 4.87 -4.22 -19.79
C LEU A 169 5.69 -5.34 -19.12
N MET A 170 5.05 -6.51 -18.91
CA MET A 170 5.68 -7.70 -18.34
C MET A 170 6.32 -8.61 -19.40
N ARG A 171 6.02 -8.38 -20.69
CA ARG A 171 6.58 -9.15 -21.81
C ARG A 171 7.90 -8.56 -22.32
N GLU A 172 8.19 -7.30 -22.05
CA GLU A 172 9.49 -6.72 -22.33
C GLU A 172 10.52 -7.27 -21.33
N PRO A 173 11.57 -7.98 -21.79
CA PRO A 173 12.61 -8.47 -20.91
C PRO A 173 13.24 -7.27 -20.19
N MET A 174 13.40 -7.42 -18.87
CA MET A 174 14.19 -6.52 -18.05
C MET A 174 15.61 -6.45 -18.66
N GLU A 175 15.87 -5.48 -19.53
CA GLU A 175 17.24 -5.01 -19.76
C GLU A 175 17.68 -4.35 -18.46
N VAL A 176 18.09 -5.19 -17.52
CA VAL A 176 18.87 -4.77 -16.37
C VAL A 176 20.16 -4.25 -16.97
N GLU A 177 20.22 -2.93 -17.12
CA GLU A 177 21.41 -2.20 -17.50
C GLU A 177 22.47 -2.48 -16.44
N ARG A 178 23.22 -3.57 -16.66
CA ARG A 178 24.43 -3.88 -15.92
C ARG A 178 25.40 -2.78 -16.29
N GLY A 179 25.42 -1.77 -15.42
CA GLY A 179 26.40 -0.70 -15.42
C GLY A 179 27.77 -1.29 -15.68
N ARG A 180 28.29 -0.93 -16.85
CA ARG A 180 29.68 -1.04 -17.24
C ARG A 180 30.51 -0.35 -16.15
N VAL A 181 31.06 -1.12 -15.21
CA VAL A 181 32.16 -0.62 -14.38
C VAL A 181 33.35 -0.52 -15.32
N GLU A 182 33.70 0.72 -15.57
CA GLU A 182 34.85 1.16 -16.32
C GLU A 182 36.11 0.46 -15.82
N GLU A 183 36.74 -0.29 -16.72
CA GLU A 183 38.12 -0.73 -16.60
C GLU A 183 38.99 0.54 -16.72
N ARG A 184 39.29 1.16 -15.57
CA ARG A 184 40.32 2.19 -15.44
C ARG A 184 41.45 1.65 -14.59
N THR A 185 42.67 1.76 -15.14
CA THR A 185 43.99 1.67 -14.49
C THR A 185 44.39 0.26 -14.03
N ARG A 186 45.52 -0.32 -14.43
CA ARG A 186 46.77 0.22 -14.99
C ARG A 186 47.63 -0.95 -15.48
#